data_AF-A0A0F9D7Q2-F1
#
_entry.id   AF-A0A0F9D7Q2-F1
#
_cell.length_a   1.000
_cell.length_b   1.000
_cell.length_c   1.000
_cell.angle_alpha   90.00
_cell.angle_beta   90.00
_cell.angle_gamma   90.00
#
_symmetry.space_group_name_H-M   'P 1'
#
loop_
_entity.id
_entity.type
_entity.pdbx_description
1 polymer ?
#
loop_
_entity_poly.entity_id
_entity_poly.type
_entity_poly.pdbx_seq_one_letter_code
_entity_poly.pdbx_strand_id
1 'polypeptide(L)'
;MKQATCEERISKELEDELESLHNSLKEWNNCGACHHEWFEDGVIDCPECKSDDISTEEGWLWYEQRLLESTLVHKKYHIGLSWGGPADGFYVYTDDENNVERITYYFQDWFDGAERELRGDDFDIALQVLEPQIELLACV
;
A
#
# COMPACT_ATOMS: atom_id res chain seq x y z
N MET A 1 27.98 -14.82 18.25
CA MET A 1 27.31 -14.48 16.98
C MET A 1 27.24 -12.97 16.89
N LYS A 2 27.63 -12.37 15.76
CA LYS A 2 27.39 -10.93 15.53
C LYS A 2 25.89 -10.72 15.31
N GLN A 3 25.35 -9.67 15.90
CA GLN A 3 23.98 -9.25 15.69
C GLN A 3 23.91 -8.49 14.35
N ALA A 4 22.92 -8.81 13.51
CA ALA A 4 22.72 -8.15 12.22
C ALA A 4 22.38 -6.66 12.40
N THR A 5 22.79 -5.82 11.45
CA THR A 5 22.44 -4.39 11.45
C THR A 5 20.95 -4.19 11.13
N CYS A 6 20.42 -2.98 11.38
CA CYS A 6 19.05 -2.64 11.01
C CYS A 6 18.79 -2.78 9.50
N GLU A 7 19.77 -2.41 8.68
CA GLU A 7 19.69 -2.51 7.21
C GLU A 7 19.66 -3.97 6.76
N GLU A 8 20.55 -4.81 7.30
CA GLU A 8 20.56 -6.26 7.02
C GLU A 8 19.26 -6.94 7.44
N ARG A 9 18.64 -6.48 8.54
CA ARG A 9 17.34 -6.97 9.00
C ARG A 9 16.22 -6.55 8.06
N ILE A 10 16.15 -5.29 7.66
CA ILE A 10 15.11 -4.79 6.75
C ILE A 10 15.20 -5.50 5.40
N SER A 11 16.40 -5.67 4.84
CA SER A 11 16.57 -6.37 3.56
C SER A 11 16.06 -7.81 3.62
N LYS A 12 16.38 -8.53 4.70
CA LYS A 12 15.92 -9.90 4.88
C LYS A 12 14.40 -9.99 5.01
N GLU A 13 13.80 -9.17 5.87
CA GLU A 13 12.33 -9.19 6.04
C GLU A 13 11.64 -8.85 4.71
N LEU A 14 12.19 -7.90 3.93
CA LEU A 14 11.65 -7.58 2.61
C LEU A 14 11.76 -8.76 1.63
N GLU A 15 12.88 -9.49 1.61
CA GLU A 15 13.05 -10.67 0.77
C GLU A 15 12.02 -11.76 1.12
N ASP A 16 11.85 -12.05 2.42
CA ASP A 16 10.91 -13.05 2.91
C ASP A 16 9.44 -12.68 2.54
N GLU A 17 9.06 -11.40 2.65
CA GLU A 17 7.73 -10.92 2.25
C GLU A 17 7.51 -10.96 0.73
N LEU A 18 8.53 -10.58 -0.07
CA LEU A 18 8.43 -10.66 -1.53
C LEU A 18 8.28 -12.10 -2.02
N GLU A 19 8.96 -13.06 -1.38
CA GLU A 19 8.79 -14.48 -1.69
C GLU A 19 7.37 -14.97 -1.38
N SER A 20 6.81 -14.56 -0.24
CA SER A 20 5.43 -14.85 0.15
C SER A 20 4.41 -14.32 -0.88
N LEU A 21 4.58 -13.07 -1.31
CA LEU A 21 3.73 -12.45 -2.33
C LEU A 21 3.88 -13.17 -3.69
N HIS A 22 5.10 -13.54 -4.07
CA HIS A 22 5.37 -14.25 -5.31
C HIS A 22 4.71 -15.64 -5.33
N ASN A 23 4.71 -16.34 -4.20
CA ASN A 23 4.03 -17.63 -4.07
C ASN A 23 2.50 -17.46 -4.15
N SER A 24 1.95 -16.42 -3.53
CA SER A 24 0.51 -16.10 -3.64
C SER A 24 0.11 -15.81 -5.09
N LEU A 25 0.91 -15.03 -5.83
CA LEU A 25 0.69 -14.78 -7.26
C LEU A 25 0.70 -16.06 -8.10
N LYS A 26 1.59 -17.02 -7.79
CA LYS A 26 1.62 -18.32 -8.48
C LYS A 26 0.36 -19.13 -8.20
N GLU A 27 -0.10 -19.15 -6.96
CA GLU A 27 -1.36 -19.81 -6.61
C GLU A 27 -2.55 -19.20 -7.36
N TRP A 28 -2.55 -17.88 -7.56
CA TRP A 28 -3.60 -17.18 -8.31
C TRP A 28 -3.53 -17.43 -9.82
N ASN A 29 -2.34 -17.68 -10.36
CA ASN A 29 -2.13 -17.93 -11.79
C ASN A 29 -2.32 -19.41 -12.17
N ASN A 30 -2.77 -20.24 -11.23
CA ASN A 30 -3.01 -21.65 -11.44
C ASN A 30 -4.50 -21.91 -11.51
N CYS A 31 -4.92 -22.74 -12.46
CA CYS A 31 -6.30 -23.20 -12.50
C CYS A 31 -6.65 -23.94 -11.19
N GLY A 32 -7.70 -23.54 -10.48
CA GLY A 32 -8.13 -24.14 -9.22
C GLY A 32 -8.53 -25.62 -9.33
N ALA A 33 -8.83 -26.11 -10.54
CA ALA A 33 -9.19 -27.51 -10.79
C ALA A 33 -8.00 -28.41 -11.18
N CYS A 34 -7.07 -27.91 -12.01
CA CYS A 34 -5.97 -28.73 -12.54
C CYS A 34 -4.57 -28.22 -12.18
N HIS A 35 -4.47 -27.09 -11.48
CA HIS A 35 -3.22 -26.41 -11.08
C HIS A 35 -2.28 -26.10 -12.24
N HIS A 36 -2.81 -25.99 -13.46
CA HIS A 36 -2.02 -25.58 -14.62
C HIS A 36 -1.80 -24.07 -14.58
N GLU A 37 -0.55 -23.64 -14.73
CA GLU A 37 -0.19 -22.22 -14.89
C GLU A 37 -0.82 -21.69 -16.17
N TRP A 38 -1.72 -20.71 -16.05
CA TRP A 38 -2.40 -20.15 -17.20
C TRP A 38 -2.71 -18.67 -17.00
N PHE A 39 -2.39 -17.87 -18.02
CA PHE A 39 -2.67 -16.44 -18.03
C PHE A 39 -2.86 -15.98 -19.49
N GLU A 40 -4.11 -15.84 -19.92
CA GLU A 40 -4.47 -15.00 -21.07
C GLU A 40 -5.60 -14.07 -20.66
N ASP A 41 -5.38 -12.76 -20.80
CA ASP A 41 -6.39 -11.73 -20.51
C ASP A 41 -7.69 -12.04 -21.27
N GLY A 42 -8.79 -12.16 -20.52
CA GLY A 42 -10.13 -12.33 -21.07
C GLY A 42 -10.52 -13.76 -21.48
N VAL A 43 -9.74 -14.78 -21.12
CA VAL A 43 -10.12 -16.17 -21.33
C VAL A 43 -10.62 -16.78 -20.02
N ILE A 44 -11.83 -17.33 -20.04
CA ILE A 44 -12.58 -17.80 -18.86
C ILE A 44 -12.37 -19.31 -18.61
N ASP A 45 -12.09 -20.07 -19.67
CA ASP A 45 -11.95 -21.52 -19.61
C ASP A 45 -10.48 -21.93 -19.60
N CYS A 46 -10.05 -22.65 -18.56
CA CYS A 46 -8.71 -23.25 -18.57
C CYS A 46 -8.53 -24.11 -19.83
N PRO A 47 -7.55 -23.83 -20.72
CA PRO A 47 -7.41 -24.51 -22.00
C PRO A 47 -7.10 -26.00 -21.85
N GLU A 48 -6.53 -26.38 -20.70
CA GLU A 48 -6.08 -27.74 -20.43
C GLU A 48 -7.18 -28.63 -19.86
N CYS A 49 -7.93 -28.15 -18.87
CA CYS A 49 -8.95 -28.97 -18.19
C CYS A 49 -10.39 -28.57 -18.50
N LYS A 50 -10.59 -27.40 -19.13
CA LYS A 50 -11.91 -26.83 -19.47
C LYS A 50 -12.88 -26.76 -18.30
N SER A 51 -12.37 -26.75 -17.07
CA SER A 51 -13.20 -26.42 -15.94
C SER A 51 -13.52 -24.94 -16.01
N ASP A 52 -14.79 -24.62 -15.77
CA ASP A 52 -15.23 -23.27 -15.45
C ASP A 52 -14.58 -22.91 -14.11
N ASP A 53 -13.35 -22.41 -14.16
CA ASP A 53 -12.70 -21.89 -12.97
C ASP A 53 -13.48 -20.65 -12.56
N ILE A 54 -13.86 -20.56 -11.28
CA ILE A 54 -14.77 -19.56 -10.76
C ILE A 54 -14.20 -18.17 -11.03
N SER A 55 -14.58 -17.59 -12.16
CA SER A 55 -14.22 -16.27 -12.65
C SER A 55 -15.44 -15.61 -13.28
N THR A 56 -16.62 -15.82 -12.67
CA THR A 56 -17.70 -14.87 -12.89
C THR A 56 -17.22 -13.49 -12.42
N GLU A 57 -17.65 -12.43 -13.10
CA GLU A 57 -17.42 -11.03 -12.69
C GLU A 57 -17.74 -10.81 -11.19
N GLU A 58 -18.71 -11.56 -10.66
CA GLU A 58 -19.10 -11.59 -9.24
C GLU A 58 -18.03 -12.20 -8.30
N GLY A 59 -17.27 -13.19 -8.74
CA GLY A 59 -16.21 -13.82 -7.95
C GLY A 59 -15.01 -12.90 -7.74
N TRP A 60 -14.63 -12.16 -8.78
CA TRP A 60 -13.56 -11.15 -8.71
C TRP A 60 -13.95 -9.96 -7.81
N LEU A 61 -15.17 -9.44 -7.96
CA LEU A 61 -15.69 -8.36 -7.11
C LEU A 61 -15.72 -8.76 -5.64
N TRP A 62 -16.14 -9.99 -5.32
CA TRP A 62 -16.16 -10.48 -3.94
C TRP A 62 -14.74 -10.58 -3.33
N TYR A 63 -13.76 -10.97 -4.14
CA TYR A 63 -12.37 -11.09 -3.69
C TYR A 63 -11.69 -9.74 -3.50
N GLU A 64 -11.84 -8.82 -4.46
CA GLU A 64 -11.35 -7.44 -4.34
C GLU A 64 -11.97 -6.76 -3.13
N GLN A 65 -13.29 -6.89 -2.96
CA GLN A 65 -14.00 -6.34 -1.81
C GLN A 65 -13.49 -6.94 -0.49
N ARG A 66 -13.22 -8.25 -0.44
CA ARG A 66 -12.69 -8.89 0.77
C ARG A 66 -11.24 -8.51 1.06
N LEU A 67 -10.41 -8.32 0.05
CA LEU A 67 -9.06 -7.78 0.21
C LEU A 67 -9.11 -6.33 0.70
N LEU A 68 -9.98 -5.49 0.13
CA LEU A 68 -10.24 -4.12 0.61
C LEU A 68 -10.75 -4.11 2.06
N GLU A 69 -11.71 -4.98 2.41
CA GLU A 69 -12.27 -5.06 3.76
C GLU A 69 -11.29 -5.63 4.80
N SER A 70 -10.28 -6.39 4.37
CA SER A 70 -9.25 -6.97 5.25
C SER A 70 -7.94 -6.18 5.27
N THR A 71 -7.80 -5.17 4.41
CA THR A 71 -6.60 -4.33 4.29
C THR A 71 -6.95 -2.89 4.68
N LEU A 72 -6.27 -2.35 5.70
CA LEU A 72 -6.34 -0.91 5.98
C LEU A 72 -5.57 -0.16 4.89
N VAL A 73 -6.27 0.24 3.83
CA VAL A 73 -5.76 1.12 2.79
C VAL A 73 -6.10 2.55 3.18
N HIS A 74 -5.09 3.41 3.30
CA HIS A 74 -5.28 4.84 3.44
C HIS A 74 -4.63 5.55 2.26
N LYS A 75 -5.30 6.56 1.72
CA LYS A 75 -4.65 7.49 0.79
C LYS A 75 -3.61 8.29 1.58
N LYS A 76 -2.41 8.44 1.03
CA LYS A 76 -1.29 9.14 1.69
C LYS A 76 -0.79 10.27 0.78
N TYR A 77 -0.94 11.51 1.22
CA TYR A 77 -0.36 12.68 0.59
C TYR A 77 0.99 13.00 1.22
N HIS A 78 2.00 13.24 0.38
CA HIS A 78 3.35 13.62 0.81
C HIS A 78 3.61 15.09 0.48
N ILE A 79 3.72 15.92 1.51
CA ILE A 79 3.91 17.36 1.38
C ILE A 79 5.29 17.72 1.93
N GLY A 80 6.27 17.90 1.03
CA GLY A 80 7.63 18.27 1.39
C GLY A 80 7.79 19.77 1.61
N LEU A 81 8.41 20.15 2.74
CA LEU A 81 8.78 21.53 3.06
C LEU A 81 10.21 21.83 2.64
N SER A 82 11.11 20.87 2.81
CA SER A 82 12.49 20.94 2.33
C SER A 82 12.88 19.69 1.55
N TRP A 83 13.66 19.91 0.49
CA TRP A 83 14.02 18.90 -0.51
C TRP A 83 15.55 18.70 -0.64
N GLY A 84 16.33 19.40 0.19
CA GLY A 84 17.75 19.12 0.39
C GLY A 84 17.95 18.16 1.56
N GLY A 85 19.18 17.82 1.92
CA GLY A 85 19.40 17.21 3.23
C GLY A 85 19.47 18.31 4.31
N PRO A 86 18.97 18.10 5.54
CA PRO A 86 17.90 17.17 5.93
C PRO A 86 16.59 17.55 5.22
N ALA A 87 15.74 16.57 4.93
CA ALA A 87 14.41 16.77 4.37
C ALA A 87 13.35 16.73 5.47
N ASP A 88 12.29 17.51 5.33
CA ASP A 88 11.17 17.51 6.26
C ASP A 88 9.85 17.80 5.57
N GLY A 89 8.76 17.44 6.24
CA GLY A 89 7.42 17.69 5.74
C GLY A 89 6.35 16.91 6.48
N PHE A 90 5.22 16.72 5.80
CA PHE A 90 4.06 16.03 6.34
C PHE A 90 3.62 14.86 5.46
N TYR A 91 3.22 13.79 6.14
CA TYR A 91 2.38 12.76 5.59
C TYR A 91 0.96 12.98 6.08
N VAL A 92 0.02 13.15 5.16
CA VAL A 92 -1.41 13.25 5.48
C VAL A 92 -2.13 12.02 4.99
N TYR A 93 -2.75 11.31 5.92
CA TYR A 93 -3.53 10.11 5.66
C TYR A 93 -5.00 10.48 5.62
N THR A 94 -5.69 10.04 4.57
CA THR A 94 -7.12 10.27 4.39
C THR A 94 -7.86 8.98 4.12
N ASP A 95 -9.17 9.02 4.35
CA ASP A 95 -10.10 8.02 3.83
C ASP A 95 -10.29 8.18 2.30
N ASP A 96 -11.20 7.37 1.75
CA ASP A 96 -11.52 7.39 0.33
C ASP A 96 -12.27 8.66 -0.12
N GLU A 97 -12.93 9.36 0.80
CA GLU A 97 -13.61 10.63 0.57
C GLU A 97 -12.68 11.85 0.73
N ASN A 98 -11.39 11.58 1.01
CA ASN A 98 -10.33 12.56 1.30
C ASN A 98 -10.51 13.33 2.62
N ASN A 99 -11.31 12.82 3.56
CA ASN A 99 -11.33 13.34 4.92
C ASN A 99 -10.02 12.98 5.63
N VAL A 100 -9.39 13.96 6.26
CA VAL A 100 -8.10 13.77 6.93
C VAL A 100 -8.27 13.00 8.25
N GLU A 101 -7.68 11.82 8.33
CA GLU A 101 -7.73 10.95 9.52
C GLU A 101 -6.48 11.11 10.41
N ARG A 102 -5.32 11.36 9.80
CA ARG A 102 -4.04 11.46 10.52
C ARG A 102 -3.05 12.35 9.78
N ILE A 103 -2.32 13.18 10.53
CA ILE A 103 -1.19 13.96 10.02
C ILE A 103 0.06 13.57 10.81
N THR A 104 1.13 13.25 10.10
CA THR A 104 2.43 12.94 10.68
C THR A 104 3.47 13.90 10.13
N TYR A 105 4.19 14.58 11.00
CA TYR A 105 5.40 15.30 10.61
C TYR A 105 6.55 14.31 10.50
N TYR A 106 7.31 14.36 9.41
CA TYR A 106 8.54 13.60 9.24
C TYR A 106 9.73 14.55 9.15
N PHE A 107 10.85 14.12 9.74
CA PHE A 107 12.15 14.73 9.57
C PHE A 107 13.14 13.63 9.20
N GLN A 108 13.85 13.81 8.10
CA GLN A 108 14.81 12.86 7.57
C GLN A 108 16.17 13.53 7.44
N ASP A 109 17.10 13.10 8.28
CA ASP A 109 18.50 13.49 8.19
C ASP A 109 19.23 12.68 7.10
N TRP A 110 20.50 12.98 6.84
CA TRP A 110 21.30 12.24 5.85
C TRP A 110 21.46 10.75 6.17
N PHE A 111 21.25 10.34 7.42
CA PHE A 111 21.52 8.99 7.90
C PHE A 111 20.31 8.28 8.51
N ASP A 112 19.34 9.02 9.06
CA ASP A 112 18.16 8.47 9.70
C ASP A 112 16.93 9.38 9.53
N GLY A 113 15.81 9.00 10.10
CA GLY A 113 14.62 9.82 10.14
C GLY A 113 13.77 9.54 11.36
N ALA A 114 12.92 10.50 11.69
CA ALA A 114 11.96 10.43 12.77
C ALA A 114 10.61 10.94 12.30
N GLU A 115 9.56 10.31 12.80
CA GLU A 115 8.18 10.70 12.53
C GLU A 115 7.46 11.00 13.84
N ARG A 116 6.54 11.97 13.79
CA ARG A 116 5.67 12.32 14.91
C ARG A 116 4.26 12.59 14.42
N GLU A 117 3.33 11.77 14.90
CA GLU A 117 1.90 12.01 14.71
C GLU A 117 1.47 13.28 15.47
N LEU A 118 0.79 14.19 14.78
CA LEU A 118 0.27 15.42 15.37
C LEU A 118 -1.04 15.14 16.12
N ARG A 119 -1.26 15.84 17.23
CA ARG A 119 -2.46 15.69 18.08
C ARG A 119 -2.87 17.04 18.67
N GLY A 120 -4.17 17.19 18.97
CA GLY A 120 -4.71 18.43 19.55
C GLY A 120 -4.44 19.65 18.67
N ASP A 121 -4.03 20.75 19.28
CA ASP A 121 -3.79 22.03 18.59
C ASP A 121 -2.81 21.90 17.40
N ASP A 122 -1.77 21.07 17.51
CA ASP A 122 -0.80 20.86 16.43
C ASP A 122 -1.47 20.24 15.18
N PHE A 123 -2.40 19.31 15.40
CA PHE A 123 -3.19 18.70 14.33
C PHE A 123 -4.13 19.72 13.71
N ASP A 124 -4.87 20.47 14.54
CA ASP A 124 -5.84 21.47 14.07
C ASP A 124 -5.19 22.58 13.25
N ILE A 125 -3.98 23.02 13.63
CA ILE A 125 -3.20 24.00 12.88
C ILE A 125 -2.73 23.42 11.56
N ALA A 126 -2.17 22.21 11.57
CA ALA A 126 -1.67 21.57 10.35
C ALA A 126 -2.82 21.30 9.36
N LEU A 127 -3.97 20.82 9.86
CA LEU A 127 -5.15 20.56 9.03
C LEU A 127 -5.59 21.81 8.27
N GLN A 128 -5.74 22.94 8.96
CA GLN A 128 -6.15 24.22 8.35
C GLN A 128 -5.22 24.67 7.21
N VAL A 129 -3.92 24.34 7.28
CA VAL A 129 -2.93 24.74 6.29
C VAL A 129 -2.83 23.75 5.14
N LEU A 130 -2.93 22.45 5.44
CA LEU A 130 -2.65 21.37 4.49
C LEU A 130 -3.91 20.89 3.75
N GLU A 131 -5.09 20.98 4.36
CA GLU A 131 -6.36 20.53 3.76
C GLU A 131 -6.63 21.15 2.36
N PRO A 132 -6.44 22.47 2.13
CA PRO A 132 -6.63 23.04 0.79
C PRO A 132 -5.68 22.45 -0.27
N GLN A 133 -4.50 21.98 0.14
CA GLN A 133 -3.51 21.37 -0.76
C GLN A 133 -3.95 19.96 -1.15
N ILE A 134 -4.60 19.24 -0.23
CA ILE A 134 -5.16 17.91 -0.45
C ILE A 134 -6.34 18.00 -1.42
N GLU A 135 -7.25 18.95 -1.21
CA GLU A 135 -8.40 19.19 -2.11
C GLU A 135 -7.94 19.45 -3.56
N LEU A 136 -6.88 20.24 -3.73
CA LEU A 136 -6.27 20.50 -5.04
C LEU A 136 -5.70 19.23 -5.68
N LEU A 137 -5.01 18.40 -4.90
CA LEU A 137 -4.41 17.15 -5.39
C LEU A 137 -5.43 16.06 -5.67
N ALA A 138 -6.57 16.05 -4.98
CA ALA A 138 -7.66 15.10 -5.21
C ALA A 138 -8.45 15.36 -6.51
N CYS A 139 -8.26 16.50 -7.15
CA CYS A 139 -8.95 16.88 -8.39
C CYS A 139 -8.17 16.54 -9.69
N VAL A 140 -6.99 15.92 -9.58
CA VAL A 140 -6.12 15.53 -10.70
C VAL A 140 -6.26 14.04 -10.99
#